data_AF-A0A9F7R0I0-F1
#
_entry.id   AF-A0A9F7R0I0-F1
#
_cell.length_a   1.000
_cell.length_b   1.000
_cell.length_c   1.000
_cell.angle_alpha   90.00
_cell.angle_beta   90.00
_cell.angle_gamma   90.00
#
_symmetry.space_group_name_H-M   'P 1'
#
loop_
_entity.id
_entity.type
_entity.pdbx_description
1 polymer ?
#
loop_
_entity_poly.entity_id
_entity_poly.type
_entity_poly.pdbx_seq_one_letter_code
_entity_poly.pdbx_strand_id
1 'polypeptide(L)'
;MNVSWIFFTFLLLIHTVPVQSVEGFIGESVILPCTFAQNPPVVFWRDEGTRTVCDISGGEASFDEQHSNYKHRVQIFPSKIKEGNFSIKLSNLQHSDGGTYTCTDPSKGLDQQVQLKVEEKPTTPEGKGRRVTPESTSTPRNGDSPRRADDLLTFLLGCALLYSLTF
;
A
#
# COMPACT_ATOMS: atom_id res chain seq x y z
N MET A 1 -5.19 5.33 56.55
CA MET A 1 -4.37 5.57 55.35
C MET A 1 -5.16 5.09 54.15
N ASN A 2 -5.66 6.02 53.34
CA ASN A 2 -6.69 5.73 52.34
C ASN A 2 -6.12 5.04 51.10
N VAL A 3 -6.24 3.71 51.06
CA VAL A 3 -5.91 2.84 49.92
C VAL A 3 -6.64 3.20 48.61
N SER A 4 -7.69 4.02 48.69
CA SER A 4 -8.47 4.50 47.53
C SER A 4 -7.66 5.43 46.60
N TRP A 5 -6.67 6.16 47.12
CA TRP A 5 -5.80 7.03 46.29
C TRP A 5 -4.73 6.26 45.50
N ILE A 6 -4.39 5.04 45.94
CA ILE A 6 -3.41 4.17 45.27
C ILE A 6 -4.04 3.52 44.01
N PHE A 7 -5.34 3.21 44.04
CA PHE A 7 -6.05 2.72 42.85
C PHE A 7 -6.29 3.81 41.79
N PHE A 8 -6.43 5.08 42.20
CA PHE A 8 -6.62 6.19 41.26
C PHE A 8 -5.32 6.68 40.61
N THR A 9 -4.17 6.47 41.25
CA THR A 9 -2.85 6.80 40.70
C THR A 9 -2.29 5.68 39.82
N PHE A 10 -2.70 4.43 40.04
CA PHE A 10 -2.26 3.29 39.23
C PHE A 10 -2.99 3.18 37.87
N LEU A 11 -4.13 3.85 37.70
CA LEU A 11 -4.91 3.81 36.44
C LEU A 11 -4.47 4.82 35.36
N LEU A 12 -3.48 5.68 35.66
CA LEU A 12 -3.04 6.78 34.77
C LEU A 12 -1.70 6.51 34.05
N LEU A 13 -1.14 5.31 34.18
CA LEU A 13 0.09 4.89 33.49
C LEU A 13 -0.15 3.79 32.45
N ILE A 14 -1.29 3.82 31.77
CA ILE A 14 -1.45 3.02 30.56
C ILE A 14 -0.66 3.74 29.47
N HIS A 15 0.61 3.37 29.28
CA HIS A 15 1.38 3.78 28.11
C HIS A 15 0.69 3.23 26.88
N THR A 16 -0.15 4.04 26.24
CA THR A 16 -0.78 3.69 24.96
C THR A 16 0.30 3.68 23.89
N VAL A 17 0.64 2.51 23.37
CA VAL A 17 1.52 2.41 22.19
C VAL A 17 0.76 2.97 20.98
N PRO A 18 1.35 3.87 20.18
CA PRO A 18 0.71 4.36 18.98
C PRO A 18 0.55 3.22 17.97
N VAL A 19 -0.70 2.97 17.56
CA VAL A 19 -1.05 1.96 16.54
C VAL A 19 -1.48 2.67 15.27
N GLN A 20 -0.82 2.38 14.15
CA GLN A 20 -1.19 2.87 12.83
C GLN A 20 -1.94 1.78 12.04
N SER A 21 -3.05 2.12 11.41
CA SER A 21 -3.81 1.18 10.57
C SER A 21 -3.43 1.33 9.10
N VAL A 22 -3.21 0.21 8.42
CA VAL A 22 -2.89 0.16 6.98
C VAL A 22 -3.76 -0.92 6.34
N GLU A 23 -4.32 -0.60 5.17
CA GLU A 23 -5.12 -1.52 4.36
C GLU A 23 -4.33 -1.95 3.12
N GLY A 24 -4.43 -3.22 2.77
CA GLY A 24 -3.83 -3.78 1.57
C GLY A 24 -4.73 -4.83 0.94
N PHE A 25 -4.53 -5.09 -0.35
CA PHE A 25 -5.31 -6.08 -1.09
C PHE A 25 -4.47 -7.30 -1.40
N ILE A 26 -5.11 -8.48 -1.42
CA ILE A 26 -4.45 -9.74 -1.77
C ILE A 26 -3.73 -9.62 -3.13
N GLY A 27 -2.52 -10.16 -3.20
CA GLY A 27 -1.64 -10.11 -4.37
C GLY A 27 -0.94 -8.77 -4.59
N GLU A 28 -1.38 -7.69 -3.95
CA GLU A 28 -0.74 -6.37 -4.06
C GLU A 28 0.42 -6.23 -3.07
N SER A 29 0.99 -5.02 -2.99
CA SER A 29 2.03 -4.68 -2.03
C SER A 29 1.58 -3.53 -1.14
N VAL A 30 2.06 -3.53 0.09
CA VAL A 30 1.78 -2.48 1.07
C VAL A 30 3.07 -1.97 1.68
N ILE A 31 3.06 -0.73 2.17
CA ILE A 31 4.14 -0.18 2.97
C ILE A 31 3.70 -0.20 4.42
N LEU A 32 4.45 -0.90 5.26
CA LEU A 32 4.31 -0.84 6.71
C LEU A 32 5.19 0.31 7.23
N PRO A 33 4.58 1.40 7.71
CA PRO A 33 5.30 2.60 8.12
C PRO A 33 6.04 2.40 9.44
N CYS A 34 7.26 2.92 9.53
CA CYS A 34 7.98 3.08 10.79
C CYS A 34 8.96 4.25 10.68
N THR A 35 8.91 5.19 11.63
CA THR A 35 9.79 6.38 11.61
C THR A 35 10.19 6.77 13.02
N PHE A 36 11.49 6.87 13.25
CA PHE A 36 12.05 7.32 14.52
C PHE A 36 12.67 8.73 14.36
N ALA A 37 12.48 9.58 15.37
CA ALA A 37 13.01 10.95 15.36
C ALA A 37 14.56 11.00 15.35
N GLN A 38 15.19 9.96 15.87
CA GLN A 38 16.63 9.74 15.77
C GLN A 38 16.83 8.46 14.96
N ASN A 39 17.96 8.34 14.28
CA ASN A 39 18.26 7.18 13.44
C ASN A 39 18.90 6.06 14.27
N PRO A 40 18.14 5.07 14.80
CA PRO A 40 18.73 3.97 15.55
C PRO A 40 19.71 3.16 14.70
N PRO A 41 20.75 2.56 15.32
CA PRO A 41 21.72 1.74 14.60
C PRO A 41 21.11 0.42 14.11
N VAL A 42 20.08 -0.07 14.80
CA VAL A 42 19.38 -1.33 14.54
C VAL A 42 17.88 -1.13 14.74
N VAL A 43 17.05 -1.72 13.89
CA VAL A 43 15.59 -1.78 14.01
C VAL A 43 15.11 -3.20 13.74
N PHE A 44 14.16 -3.66 14.55
CA PHE A 44 13.56 -4.99 14.41
C PHE A 44 12.13 -4.90 13.92
N TRP A 45 11.79 -5.69 12.90
CA TRP A 45 10.40 -5.90 12.48
C TRP A 45 9.92 -7.29 12.86
N ARG A 46 8.83 -7.36 13.63
CA ARG A 46 8.20 -8.61 14.09
C ARG A 46 6.71 -8.61 13.73
N ASP A 47 6.20 -9.73 13.27
CA ASP A 47 4.75 -9.99 13.20
C ASP A 47 4.30 -10.72 14.46
N GLU A 48 3.21 -10.26 15.07
CA GLU A 48 2.66 -10.73 16.34
C GLU A 48 3.73 -10.85 17.45
N GLY A 49 4.72 -9.95 17.41
CA GLY A 49 5.82 -9.86 18.37
C GLY A 49 6.84 -11.01 18.35
N THR A 50 6.65 -12.05 17.53
CA THR A 50 7.50 -13.27 17.59
C THR A 50 8.07 -13.67 16.23
N ARG A 51 7.32 -13.51 15.15
CA ARG A 51 7.76 -13.94 13.81
C ARG A 51 8.66 -12.87 13.21
N THR A 52 9.92 -13.21 12.97
CA THR A 52 10.89 -12.29 12.37
C THR A 52 10.51 -11.97 10.93
N VAL A 53 10.22 -10.69 10.66
CA VAL A 53 9.98 -10.19 9.30
C VAL A 53 11.31 -9.78 8.66
N CYS A 54 12.09 -8.95 9.35
CA CYS A 54 13.49 -8.64 9.03
C CYS A 54 14.12 -7.82 10.16
N ASP A 55 15.45 -7.75 10.15
CA ASP A 55 16.22 -6.84 10.99
C ASP A 55 16.96 -5.84 10.09
N ILE A 56 16.98 -4.57 10.47
CA ILE A 56 17.62 -3.51 9.69
C ILE A 56 18.80 -2.99 10.51
N SER A 57 20.01 -3.04 9.95
CA SER A 57 21.21 -2.52 10.60
C SER A 57 22.16 -1.92 9.57
N GLY A 58 22.80 -0.79 9.89
CA GLY A 58 23.77 -0.15 9.00
C GLY A 58 23.23 0.27 7.62
N GLY A 59 21.90 0.36 7.44
CA GLY A 59 21.26 0.67 6.16
C GLY A 59 20.89 -0.56 5.30
N GLU A 60 21.17 -1.76 5.80
CA GLU A 60 20.88 -3.03 5.13
C GLU A 60 19.88 -3.86 5.94
N ALA A 61 19.15 -4.74 5.25
CA ALA A 61 18.26 -5.71 5.88
C ALA A 61 18.98 -7.06 6.01
N SER A 62 18.98 -7.63 7.22
CA SER A 62 19.26 -9.05 7.43
C SER A 62 17.96 -9.85 7.38
N PHE A 63 18.05 -11.02 6.75
CA PHE A 63 16.97 -11.99 6.62
C PHE A 63 17.36 -13.37 7.16
N ASP A 64 18.45 -13.47 7.92
CA ASP A 64 19.01 -14.76 8.37
C ASP A 64 18.01 -15.55 9.23
N GLU A 65 17.30 -14.86 10.13
CA GLU A 65 16.27 -15.43 11.00
C GLU A 65 14.85 -15.20 10.45
N GLN A 66 14.70 -14.77 9.20
CA GLN A 66 13.40 -14.43 8.63
C GLN A 66 12.46 -15.64 8.61
N HIS A 67 11.25 -15.44 9.16
CA HIS A 67 10.19 -16.43 9.13
C HIS A 67 9.79 -16.76 7.69
N SER A 68 9.49 -18.03 7.41
CA SER A 68 9.27 -18.55 6.05
C SER A 68 8.19 -17.80 5.27
N ASN A 69 7.14 -17.30 5.94
CA ASN A 69 6.03 -16.55 5.33
C ASN A 69 6.48 -15.25 4.61
N TYR A 70 7.61 -14.66 4.98
CA TYR A 70 8.08 -13.36 4.45
C TYR A 70 9.20 -13.47 3.42
N LYS A 71 9.69 -14.69 3.16
CA LYS A 71 10.81 -14.92 2.25
C LYS A 71 10.52 -14.34 0.87
N HIS A 72 11.46 -13.53 0.36
CA HIS A 72 11.40 -12.85 -0.93
C HIS A 72 10.26 -11.83 -1.09
N ARG A 73 9.58 -11.46 0.00
CA ARG A 73 8.43 -10.55 -0.01
C ARG A 73 8.69 -9.21 0.67
N VAL A 74 9.79 -9.07 1.39
CA VAL A 74 10.12 -7.86 2.18
C VAL A 74 11.22 -7.06 1.48
N GLN A 75 11.03 -5.75 1.38
CA GLN A 75 12.02 -4.81 0.86
C GLN A 75 12.12 -3.60 1.80
N ILE A 76 13.34 -3.12 2.02
CA ILE A 76 13.62 -1.88 2.74
C ILE A 76 13.82 -0.71 1.77
N PHE A 77 13.89 0.51 2.30
CA PHE A 77 14.22 1.72 1.54
C PHE A 77 15.56 2.30 2.04
N PRO A 78 16.72 1.82 1.55
CA PRO A 78 18.03 2.20 2.10
C PRO A 78 18.30 3.71 2.08
N SER A 79 17.81 4.41 1.05
CA SER A 79 17.94 5.86 0.92
C SER A 79 17.17 6.63 2.00
N LYS A 80 16.13 6.02 2.59
CA LYS A 80 15.25 6.61 3.60
C LYS A 80 15.67 6.33 5.03
N ILE A 81 16.53 5.33 5.26
CA ILE A 81 17.03 5.00 6.60
C ILE A 81 17.80 6.18 7.21
N LYS A 82 18.60 6.91 6.42
CA LYS A 82 19.33 8.10 6.92
C LYS A 82 18.40 9.23 7.39
N GLU A 83 17.16 9.25 6.92
CA GLU A 83 16.10 10.18 7.31
C GLU A 83 15.31 9.68 8.54
N GLY A 84 15.69 8.54 9.13
CA GLY A 84 15.00 7.91 10.26
C GLY A 84 13.78 7.07 9.87
N ASN A 85 13.60 6.80 8.56
CA ASN A 85 12.48 6.01 8.06
C ASN A 85 12.90 4.56 7.79
N PHE A 86 12.33 3.66 8.59
CA PHE A 86 12.56 2.22 8.60
C PHE A 86 11.35 1.45 8.11
N SER A 87 10.50 2.10 7.32
CA SER A 87 9.34 1.47 6.71
C SER A 87 9.79 0.32 5.81
N ILE A 88 8.95 -0.72 5.72
CA ILE A 88 9.19 -1.86 4.83
C ILE A 88 8.06 -1.99 3.84
N LYS A 89 8.38 -2.48 2.65
CA LYS A 89 7.39 -2.94 1.68
C LYS A 89 7.20 -4.44 1.85
N LEU A 90 5.96 -4.87 2.05
CA LEU A 90 5.55 -6.27 2.00
C LEU A 90 4.77 -6.51 0.69
N SER A 91 5.27 -7.39 -0.17
CA SER A 91 4.67 -7.68 -1.48
C SER A 91 3.87 -8.98 -1.48
N ASN A 92 3.05 -9.17 -2.51
CA ASN A 92 2.23 -10.37 -2.74
C ASN A 92 1.41 -10.75 -1.49
N LEU A 93 0.61 -9.80 -1.00
CA LEU A 93 -0.18 -9.99 0.22
C LEU A 93 -1.09 -11.22 0.16
N GLN A 94 -1.18 -11.90 1.28
CA GLN A 94 -2.01 -13.06 1.56
C GLN A 94 -2.95 -12.70 2.72
N HIS A 95 -4.10 -13.36 2.83
CA HIS A 95 -5.00 -13.16 3.98
C HIS A 95 -4.29 -13.35 5.34
N SER A 96 -3.36 -14.31 5.41
CA SER A 96 -2.59 -14.62 6.62
C SER A 96 -1.57 -13.55 7.02
N ASP A 97 -1.33 -12.54 6.17
CA ASP A 97 -0.44 -11.43 6.51
C ASP A 97 -1.17 -10.35 7.30
N GLY A 98 -2.51 -10.36 7.36
CA GLY A 98 -3.26 -9.45 8.22
C GLY A 98 -2.93 -9.70 9.68
N GLY A 99 -2.69 -8.63 10.45
CA GLY A 99 -2.20 -8.76 11.81
C GLY A 99 -1.50 -7.51 12.31
N THR A 100 -0.94 -7.61 13.52
CA THR A 100 -0.18 -6.54 14.15
C THR A 100 1.31 -6.76 13.94
N TYR A 101 1.94 -5.81 13.27
CA TYR A 101 3.38 -5.75 13.09
C TYR A 101 3.98 -4.75 14.08
N THR A 102 5.15 -5.07 14.62
CA THR A 102 5.89 -4.20 15.54
C THR A 102 7.23 -3.85 14.94
N CYS A 103 7.53 -2.55 14.92
CA CYS A 103 8.83 -1.98 14.61
C CYS A 103 9.47 -1.47 15.90
N THR A 104 10.63 -2.03 16.29
CA THR A 104 11.28 -1.74 17.57
C THR A 104 12.63 -1.07 17.39
N ASP A 105 12.85 0.03 18.09
CA ASP A 105 14.18 0.59 18.39
C ASP A 105 14.67 0.01 19.74
N PRO A 106 15.50 -1.05 19.72
CA PRO A 106 15.95 -1.71 20.94
C PRO A 106 16.87 -0.82 21.79
N SER A 107 17.49 0.21 21.21
CA SER A 107 18.37 1.12 21.94
C SER A 107 17.61 2.02 22.92
N LYS A 108 16.29 2.19 22.70
CA LYS A 108 15.41 3.03 23.51
C LYS A 108 14.21 2.28 24.08
N GLY A 109 14.01 1.02 23.68
CA GLY A 109 12.80 0.27 24.01
C GLY A 109 11.54 0.96 23.47
N LEU A 110 11.63 1.54 22.26
CA LEU A 110 10.52 2.23 21.61
C LEU A 110 9.91 1.32 20.54
N ASP A 111 8.62 1.06 20.68
CA ASP A 111 7.84 0.27 19.74
C ASP A 111 6.85 1.17 18.98
N GLN A 112 6.74 0.92 17.68
CA GLN A 112 5.64 1.41 16.84
C GLN A 112 4.88 0.22 16.29
N GLN A 113 3.56 0.23 16.45
CA GLN A 113 2.72 -0.86 15.98
C GLN A 113 1.97 -0.46 14.72
N VAL A 114 1.88 -1.40 13.78
CA VAL A 114 1.11 -1.27 12.54
C VAL A 114 0.11 -2.40 12.46
N GLN A 115 -1.17 -2.07 12.42
CA GLN A 115 -2.24 -3.01 12.13
C GLN A 115 -2.44 -3.09 10.62
N LEU A 116 -2.11 -4.23 10.01
CA LEU A 116 -2.39 -4.51 8.61
C LEU A 116 -3.73 -5.22 8.48
N LYS A 117 -4.63 -4.65 7.67
CA LYS A 117 -5.88 -5.27 7.22
C LYS A 117 -5.72 -5.70 5.77
N VAL A 118 -5.93 -6.99 5.50
CA VAL A 118 -5.83 -7.55 4.14
C VAL A 118 -7.22 -7.91 3.62
N GLU A 119 -7.60 -7.31 2.50
CA GLU A 119 -8.91 -7.46 1.87
C GLU A 119 -8.81 -8.10 0.49
N GLU A 120 -9.92 -8.69 0.04
CA GLU A 120 -10.08 -9.03 -1.37
C GLU A 120 -10.29 -7.76 -2.19
N LYS A 121 -9.76 -7.74 -3.42
CA LYS A 121 -10.01 -6.62 -4.32
C LYS A 121 -11.49 -6.62 -4.74
N PRO A 122 -12.17 -5.46 -4.75
CA PRO A 122 -13.54 -5.39 -5.24
C PRO A 122 -13.61 -5.90 -6.69
N THR A 123 -14.35 -6.98 -6.91
CA THR A 123 -14.64 -7.44 -8.28
C THR A 123 -15.55 -6.42 -8.93
N THR A 124 -15.04 -5.70 -9.93
CA THR A 124 -15.90 -4.92 -10.82
C THR A 124 -16.76 -5.90 -11.61
N PRO A 125 -18.10 -5.76 -11.65
CA PRO A 125 -18.91 -6.63 -12.48
C PRO A 125 -18.49 -6.44 -13.94
N GLU A 126 -17.82 -7.44 -14.51
CA GLU A 126 -17.52 -7.51 -15.93
C GLU A 126 -18.83 -7.42 -16.72
N GLY A 127 -18.95 -6.39 -17.56
CA GLY A 127 -20.08 -6.20 -18.44
C GLY A 127 -20.30 -7.44 -19.30
N LYS A 128 -21.48 -8.04 -19.17
CA LYS A 128 -21.98 -9.20 -19.91
C LYS A 128 -21.75 -8.99 -21.41
N GLY A 129 -20.68 -9.58 -21.96
CA GLY A 129 -20.39 -9.58 -23.38
C GLY A 129 -21.58 -10.12 -24.17
N ARG A 130 -22.10 -9.30 -25.09
CA ARG A 130 -23.15 -9.67 -26.04
C ARG A 130 -22.67 -10.87 -26.84
N ARG A 131 -23.37 -12.00 -26.68
CA ARG A 131 -23.22 -13.18 -27.54
C ARG A 131 -23.48 -12.75 -28.99
N VAL A 132 -22.43 -12.64 -29.80
CA VAL A 132 -22.58 -12.58 -31.26
C VAL A 132 -22.67 -14.02 -31.74
N THR A 133 -23.87 -14.41 -32.16
CA THR A 133 -24.13 -15.65 -32.90
C THR A 133 -23.39 -15.58 -34.24
N PRO A 134 -22.74 -16.66 -34.71
CA PRO A 134 -22.20 -16.69 -36.06
C PRO A 134 -23.35 -16.89 -37.04
N GLU A 135 -23.73 -15.84 -37.77
CA GLU A 135 -24.60 -15.96 -38.94
C GLU A 135 -23.75 -15.90 -40.21
N SER A 136 -23.55 -17.07 -40.80
CA SER A 136 -23.10 -17.25 -42.17
C SER A 136 -24.17 -16.79 -43.14
N THR A 137 -23.82 -15.95 -44.13
CA THR A 137 -24.06 -16.19 -45.58
C THR A 137 -24.11 -14.90 -46.42
N SER A 138 -23.02 -14.69 -47.17
CA SER A 138 -22.94 -14.28 -48.60
C SER A 138 -23.02 -12.80 -49.05
N THR A 139 -21.92 -12.45 -49.75
CA THR A 139 -21.83 -11.76 -51.07
C THR A 139 -21.40 -10.28 -51.10
N PRO A 140 -20.37 -9.91 -51.91
CA PRO A 140 -19.73 -8.60 -51.88
C PRO A 140 -20.38 -7.59 -52.84
N ARG A 141 -20.24 -6.30 -52.54
CA ARG A 141 -20.45 -5.21 -53.50
C ARG A 141 -19.25 -4.26 -53.48
N ASN A 142 -18.49 -4.27 -54.58
CA ASN A 142 -17.52 -3.24 -54.94
C ASN A 142 -18.26 -1.96 -55.33
N GLY A 143 -17.70 -0.81 -54.95
CA GLY A 143 -18.22 0.51 -55.31
C GLY A 143 -17.38 1.62 -54.69
N ASP A 144 -16.35 2.01 -55.41
CA ASP A 144 -15.38 3.09 -55.18
C ASP A 144 -16.04 4.49 -55.08
N SER A 145 -15.58 5.35 -54.14
CA SER A 145 -15.15 6.75 -54.40
C SER A 145 -14.82 7.51 -53.10
N PRO A 146 -13.80 8.39 -53.08
CA PRO A 146 -13.31 9.07 -51.88
C PRO A 146 -14.05 10.39 -51.60
N ARG A 147 -14.40 10.63 -50.34
CA ARG A 147 -14.90 11.91 -49.82
C ARG A 147 -14.37 12.07 -48.40
N ARG A 148 -13.99 13.23 -47.89
CA ARG A 148 -13.58 14.55 -48.40
C ARG A 148 -13.02 15.21 -47.13
N ALA A 149 -11.85 15.84 -47.21
CA ALA A 149 -11.16 16.40 -46.06
C ALA A 149 -11.84 17.70 -45.57
N ASP A 150 -12.96 17.58 -44.85
CA ASP A 150 -13.74 18.74 -44.40
C ASP A 150 -14.10 18.71 -42.89
N ASP A 151 -13.35 17.98 -42.04
CA ASP A 151 -13.59 17.94 -40.58
C ASP A 151 -12.58 18.73 -39.72
N LEU A 152 -11.63 19.45 -40.33
CA LEU A 152 -10.64 20.25 -39.57
C LEU A 152 -11.06 21.71 -39.35
N LEU A 153 -12.01 22.25 -40.11
CA LEU A 153 -12.43 23.65 -39.98
C LEU A 153 -13.51 23.82 -38.88
N THR A 154 -14.30 22.78 -38.62
CA THR A 154 -15.30 22.73 -37.54
C THR A 154 -14.67 22.65 -36.16
N PHE A 155 -13.53 21.97 -36.01
CA PHE A 155 -12.82 21.90 -34.72
C PHE A 155 -12.12 23.23 -34.34
N LEU A 156 -11.56 23.95 -35.32
CA LEU A 156 -10.81 25.17 -35.04
C LEU A 156 -11.70 26.38 -34.66
N LEU A 157 -12.92 26.46 -35.20
CA LEU A 157 -13.89 27.48 -34.80
C LEU A 157 -14.47 27.25 -33.39
N GLY A 158 -14.55 26.00 -32.95
CA GLY A 158 -14.99 25.65 -31.59
C GLY A 158 -14.00 26.07 -30.50
N CYS A 159 -12.70 25.96 -30.77
CA CYS A 159 -11.65 26.34 -29.80
C CYS A 159 -11.57 27.85 -29.54
N ALA A 160 -11.91 28.70 -30.51
CA ALA A 160 -11.84 30.16 -30.35
C ALA A 160 -12.99 30.75 -29.50
N LEU A 161 -14.13 30.07 -29.39
CA LEU A 161 -15.29 30.56 -28.62
C LEU A 161 -15.26 30.20 -27.13
N LEU A 162 -14.43 29.22 -26.72
CA LEU A 162 -14.28 28.85 -25.30
C LEU A 162 -13.16 29.62 -24.59
N TYR A 163 -12.20 30.21 -25.31
CA TYR A 163 -11.16 31.06 -24.71
C TYR A 163 -11.68 32.45 -24.27
N SER A 164 -12.87 32.86 -24.72
CA SER A 164 -13.46 34.19 -24.44
C SER A 164 -14.41 34.23 -23.23
N LEU A 165 -14.57 33.13 -22.50
CA LEU A 165 -15.51 33.03 -21.35
C LEU A 165 -14.83 32.72 -20.01
N THR A 166 -13.50 32.81 -19.94
CA THR A 166 -12.74 32.75 -18.68
C THR A 166 -11.74 33.90 -18.53
N PHE A 167 -12.10 35.08 -19.03
CA PHE A 167 -11.61 36.36 -18.53
C PHE A 167 -12.75 37.38 -18.48
#